data_AF-A0A3L7ZNS0-F1
#
_entry.id   AF-A0A3L7ZNS0-F1
#
_cell.length_a   1.000
_cell.length_b   1.000
_cell.length_c   1.000
_cell.angle_alpha   90.00
_cell.angle_beta   90.00
_cell.angle_gamma   90.00
#
_symmetry.space_group_name_H-M   'P 1'
#
loop_
_entity.id
_entity.type
_entity.pdbx_description
1 polymer ?
#
loop_
_entity_poly.entity_id
_entity_poly.type
_entity_poly.pdbx_seq_one_letter_code
_entity_poly.pdbx_strand_id
1 'polypeptide(L)'
;MKKWKKITSTIMLMAGLMLSCFPVVFAQNKKYNPFYYPELSEYADSNRIDFSSEYRKWLMPDSSEKFEDITLELLDSGYVFERSLFNSELFIYEDINGKSLYFKETPFDGVLGEKYARIEMFINPEVERTDSLTFKVKGKSKVKKNVCDFTGEIHIEHIYNIWERADDPGSPDYYVMVCNYLFKEDETQYGTGFFKGTYGVYCHIDKANKKVCFDIDLGGGDGYNNRNYVGTWQSYKTKAEKKCIWGDYRLPYTFDFDIGDGEMRVNPKYNSPEWEQWQSESFNPDEKVRWWENSQKGGKWKSNGRRNNIKDNETDQ
;
A
#
# COMPACT_ATOMS: atom_id res chain seq x y z
N MET A 1 30.54 73.67 -10.05
CA MET A 1 30.89 72.33 -9.53
C MET A 1 30.55 71.28 -10.60
N LYS A 2 31.57 70.53 -11.06
CA LYS A 2 31.57 69.25 -11.83
C LYS A 2 30.44 69.04 -12.86
N LYS A 3 30.63 69.30 -14.16
CA LYS A 3 31.24 68.41 -15.20
C LYS A 3 31.13 66.88 -14.94
N TRP A 4 30.41 66.22 -15.85
CA TRP A 4 30.83 65.10 -16.74
C TRP A 4 30.03 63.78 -16.70
N LYS A 5 29.56 63.42 -17.91
CA LYS A 5 29.52 62.11 -18.58
C LYS A 5 28.48 61.05 -18.19
N LYS A 6 27.54 60.86 -19.15
CA LYS A 6 27.36 59.68 -20.00
C LYS A 6 27.69 58.30 -19.40
N ILE A 7 26.69 57.41 -19.52
CA ILE A 7 26.76 55.94 -19.64
C ILE A 7 26.95 55.20 -18.32
N THR A 8 25.87 54.56 -17.82
CA THR A 8 25.75 53.09 -17.72
C THR A 8 24.41 52.68 -17.08
N SER A 9 23.89 51.54 -17.55
CA SER A 9 22.92 50.66 -16.88
C SER A 9 21.47 51.16 -16.87
N THR A 10 20.63 50.79 -17.84
CA THR A 10 20.13 49.41 -18.05
C THR A 10 19.76 48.77 -16.72
N ILE A 11 18.66 49.21 -16.12
CA ILE A 11 17.74 48.44 -15.25
C ILE A 11 16.52 49.35 -15.10
N MET A 12 15.50 49.11 -15.92
CA MET A 12 14.10 49.03 -15.51
C MET A 12 13.18 49.15 -16.71
N LEU A 13 12.35 48.12 -16.86
CA LEU A 13 11.06 48.15 -17.54
C LEU A 13 11.03 48.22 -19.07
N MET A 14 11.82 47.40 -19.75
CA MET A 14 11.41 46.85 -21.06
C MET A 14 11.91 45.40 -21.23
N ALA A 15 11.17 44.48 -20.64
CA ALA A 15 11.09 43.07 -21.00
C ALA A 15 9.68 42.68 -20.56
N GLY A 16 8.71 42.52 -21.44
CA GLY A 16 8.74 41.66 -22.61
C GLY A 16 7.51 40.78 -22.43
N LEU A 17 6.46 41.12 -23.17
CA LEU A 17 5.30 40.27 -23.42
C LEU A 17 5.81 38.92 -23.95
N MET A 18 6.08 37.98 -23.05
CA MET A 18 6.07 36.56 -23.36
C MET A 18 4.71 36.06 -22.91
N LEU A 19 3.79 36.00 -23.86
CA LEU A 19 2.71 35.02 -23.86
C LEU A 19 3.35 33.62 -23.70
N SER A 20 3.63 33.22 -22.46
CA SER A 20 3.67 31.82 -22.13
C SER A 20 2.21 31.37 -22.15
N CYS A 21 1.81 30.75 -23.26
CA CYS A 21 0.71 29.80 -23.26
C CYS A 21 1.08 28.69 -22.25
N PHE A 22 0.84 28.95 -20.96
CA PHE A 22 0.49 27.86 -20.08
C PHE A 22 -0.81 27.33 -20.64
N PRO A 23 -0.94 26.02 -20.94
CA PRO A 23 -2.27 25.48 -20.89
C PRO A 23 -2.77 25.84 -19.49
N VAL A 24 -3.84 26.63 -19.42
CA VAL A 24 -4.73 26.54 -18.28
C VAL A 24 -5.18 25.10 -18.31
N VAL A 25 -4.40 24.23 -17.67
CA VAL A 25 -4.85 22.91 -17.31
C VAL A 25 -5.99 23.23 -16.37
N PHE A 26 -7.20 23.20 -16.90
CA PHE A 26 -8.37 23.02 -16.09
C PHE A 26 -8.05 21.75 -15.31
N ALA A 27 -7.66 21.89 -14.04
CA ALA A 27 -7.62 20.78 -13.13
C ALA A 27 -9.06 20.29 -13.08
N GLN A 28 -9.36 19.30 -13.92
CA GLN A 28 -10.63 18.61 -13.85
C GLN A 28 -10.65 17.98 -12.47
N ASN A 29 -11.55 18.48 -11.63
CA ASN A 29 -11.91 17.96 -10.31
C ASN A 29 -12.59 16.57 -10.41
N LYS A 30 -12.21 15.75 -11.39
CA LYS A 30 -12.75 14.40 -11.57
C LYS A 30 -11.70 13.43 -11.06
N LYS A 31 -12.07 12.69 -10.01
CA LYS A 31 -11.32 11.51 -9.59
C LYS A 31 -11.19 10.55 -10.77
N TYR A 32 -10.00 10.04 -11.01
CA TYR A 32 -9.76 8.94 -11.95
C TYR A 32 -9.54 7.66 -11.14
N ASN A 33 -9.97 6.52 -11.66
CA ASN A 33 -9.83 5.26 -10.95
C ASN A 33 -8.35 4.84 -10.88
N PRO A 34 -7.73 4.75 -9.68
CA PRO A 34 -6.31 4.45 -9.57
C PRO A 34 -5.99 2.97 -9.83
N PHE A 35 -6.99 2.10 -9.96
CA PHE A 35 -6.84 0.68 -10.24
C PHE A 35 -7.02 0.32 -11.72
N TYR A 36 -7.55 1.23 -12.53
CA TYR A 36 -7.87 0.95 -13.93
C TYR A 36 -6.85 1.59 -14.88
N TYR A 37 -5.96 0.77 -15.45
CA TYR A 37 -4.82 1.23 -16.25
C TYR A 37 -5.19 2.18 -17.41
N PRO A 38 -6.18 1.87 -18.28
CA PRO A 38 -6.48 2.75 -19.42
C PRO A 38 -6.79 4.18 -18.99
N GLU A 39 -7.66 4.37 -18.01
CA GLU A 39 -7.99 5.69 -17.47
C GLU A 39 -6.77 6.30 -16.75
N LEU A 40 -6.13 5.54 -15.86
CA LEU A 40 -4.98 6.02 -15.08
C LEU A 40 -3.86 6.59 -15.96
N SER A 41 -3.58 5.95 -17.11
CA SER A 41 -2.53 6.37 -18.05
C SER A 41 -2.78 7.71 -18.74
N GLU A 42 -4.03 8.21 -18.73
CA GLU A 42 -4.39 9.53 -19.26
C GLU A 42 -4.06 10.67 -18.28
N TYR A 43 -4.08 10.38 -16.97
CA TYR A 43 -4.01 11.39 -15.90
C TYR A 43 -2.73 11.33 -15.07
N ALA A 44 -1.95 10.24 -15.14
CA ALA A 44 -0.78 10.04 -14.30
C ALA A 44 0.46 9.53 -15.08
N ASP A 45 1.64 10.05 -14.72
CA ASP A 45 2.93 9.55 -15.22
C ASP A 45 3.35 8.30 -14.46
N SER A 46 3.54 7.18 -15.17
CA SER A 46 3.95 5.90 -14.58
C SER A 46 5.31 5.97 -13.86
N ASN A 47 6.19 6.89 -14.25
CA ASN A 47 7.51 7.09 -13.64
C ASN A 47 7.46 7.85 -12.31
N ARG A 48 6.30 8.41 -11.96
CA ARG A 48 6.14 9.09 -10.67
C ARG A 48 6.38 8.10 -9.53
N ILE A 49 7.16 8.56 -8.55
CA ILE A 49 7.59 7.76 -7.41
C ILE A 49 6.54 7.75 -6.30
N ASP A 50 5.96 8.91 -5.98
CA ASP A 50 5.04 9.08 -4.85
C ASP A 50 3.62 9.43 -5.31
N PHE A 51 2.68 8.51 -5.06
CA PHE A 51 1.25 8.66 -5.33
C PHE A 51 0.41 8.84 -4.06
N SER A 52 1.03 9.00 -2.89
CA SER A 52 0.32 9.08 -1.60
C SER A 52 -0.72 10.20 -1.59
N SER A 53 -0.37 11.39 -2.12
CA SER A 53 -1.27 12.54 -2.16
C SER A 53 -2.46 12.33 -3.11
N GLU A 54 -2.25 11.67 -4.25
CA GLU A 54 -3.29 11.31 -5.21
C GLU A 54 -4.22 10.26 -4.61
N TYR A 55 -3.65 9.26 -3.93
CA TYR A 55 -4.41 8.24 -3.25
C TYR A 55 -5.25 8.81 -2.10
N ARG A 56 -4.68 9.72 -1.32
CA ARG A 56 -5.40 10.46 -0.29
C ARG A 56 -6.60 11.21 -0.88
N LYS A 57 -6.41 11.93 -1.99
CA LYS A 57 -7.49 12.63 -2.70
C LYS A 57 -8.55 11.67 -3.26
N TRP A 58 -8.15 10.48 -3.72
CA TRP A 58 -9.08 9.45 -4.18
C TRP A 58 -9.98 8.95 -3.05
N LEU A 59 -9.40 8.68 -1.87
CA LEU A 59 -10.12 8.18 -0.70
C LEU A 59 -11.05 9.23 -0.06
N MET A 60 -10.67 10.51 -0.12
CA MET A 60 -11.50 11.59 0.40
C MET A 60 -12.69 11.86 -0.53
N PRO A 61 -13.92 11.98 0.00
CA PRO A 61 -15.08 12.30 -0.82
C PRO A 61 -14.95 13.68 -1.48
N ASP A 62 -15.51 13.83 -2.68
CA ASP A 62 -15.55 15.11 -3.41
C ASP A 62 -16.97 15.68 -3.52
N SER A 63 -17.13 16.80 -4.25
CA SER A 63 -18.42 17.50 -4.38
C SER A 63 -19.53 16.69 -5.09
N SER A 64 -19.21 15.56 -5.71
CA SER A 64 -20.18 14.66 -6.35
C SER A 64 -20.78 13.62 -5.40
N GLU A 65 -20.23 13.51 -4.19
CA GLU A 65 -20.59 12.50 -3.19
C GLU A 65 -21.28 13.16 -1.98
N LYS A 66 -22.29 12.50 -1.41
CA LYS A 66 -22.75 12.83 -0.06
C LYS A 66 -21.95 12.04 0.95
N PHE A 67 -21.46 12.74 1.97
CA PHE A 67 -20.64 12.15 3.01
C PHE A 67 -20.79 12.88 4.35
N GLU A 68 -20.33 12.20 5.40
CA GLU A 68 -20.07 12.78 6.72
C GLU A 68 -18.71 12.28 7.22
N ASP A 69 -17.94 13.19 7.80
CA ASP A 69 -16.74 12.83 8.54
C ASP A 69 -17.12 12.51 9.98
N ILE A 70 -17.14 11.22 10.31
CA ILE A 70 -17.59 10.72 11.61
C ILE A 70 -16.43 10.55 12.60
N THR A 71 -15.20 10.98 12.28
CA THR A 71 -14.04 10.76 13.14
C THR A 71 -14.24 11.28 14.56
N LEU A 72 -14.68 12.53 14.72
CA LEU A 72 -14.88 13.13 16.04
C LEU A 72 -16.04 12.46 16.80
N GLU A 73 -17.12 12.12 16.12
CA GLU A 73 -18.27 11.43 16.73
C GLU A 73 -17.84 10.09 17.33
N LEU A 74 -17.06 9.30 16.59
CA LEU A 74 -16.57 8.00 17.04
C LEU A 74 -15.64 8.12 18.25
N LEU A 75 -14.78 9.16 18.25
CA LEU A 75 -13.90 9.44 19.39
C LEU A 75 -14.68 9.84 20.64
N ASP A 76 -15.58 10.81 20.52
CA ASP A 76 -16.37 11.34 21.63
C ASP A 76 -17.32 10.28 22.21
N SER A 77 -17.80 9.37 21.35
CA SER A 77 -18.70 8.28 21.73
C SER A 77 -17.98 7.05 22.31
N GLY A 78 -16.64 7.06 22.32
CA GLY A 78 -15.80 6.02 22.91
C GLY A 78 -15.73 4.73 22.09
N TYR A 79 -15.77 4.82 20.77
CA TYR A 79 -15.63 3.64 19.91
C TYR A 79 -14.22 3.01 20.05
N VAL A 80 -14.19 1.68 19.99
CA VAL A 80 -12.95 0.90 19.91
C VAL A 80 -12.70 0.45 18.48
N PHE A 81 -11.43 0.32 18.12
CA PHE A 81 -11.02 -0.10 16.78
C PHE A 81 -10.59 -1.57 16.82
N GLU A 82 -11.08 -2.35 15.88
CA GLU A 82 -10.62 -3.72 15.69
C GLU A 82 -9.16 -3.74 15.24
N ARG A 83 -8.35 -4.65 15.79
CA ARG A 83 -6.92 -4.73 15.45
C ARG A 83 -6.65 -5.10 13.98
N SER A 84 -7.56 -5.84 13.35
CA SER A 84 -7.47 -6.29 11.95
C SER A 84 -7.47 -5.13 10.94
N LEU A 85 -7.92 -3.94 11.37
CA LEU A 85 -7.79 -2.69 10.63
C LEU A 85 -6.34 -2.25 10.45
N PHE A 86 -5.38 -2.78 11.22
CA PHE A 86 -4.00 -2.28 11.26
C PHE A 86 -2.94 -3.37 11.10
N ASN A 87 -3.33 -4.64 10.94
CA ASN A 87 -2.41 -5.77 10.94
C ASN A 87 -2.61 -6.69 9.72
N SER A 88 -1.81 -7.76 9.65
CA SER A 88 -1.87 -8.76 8.57
C SER A 88 -2.84 -9.93 8.84
N GLU A 89 -3.82 -9.75 9.72
CA GLU A 89 -4.89 -10.73 9.88
C GLU A 89 -5.92 -10.55 8.75
N LEU A 90 -6.21 -11.65 8.03
CA LEU A 90 -7.31 -11.75 7.08
C LEU A 90 -8.40 -12.63 7.68
N PHE A 91 -9.65 -12.21 7.54
CA PHE A 91 -10.80 -13.00 7.96
C PHE A 91 -11.17 -14.01 6.86
N ILE A 92 -11.28 -15.29 7.20
CA ILE A 92 -11.62 -16.37 6.24
C ILE A 92 -12.94 -17.04 6.65
N TYR A 93 -13.83 -17.21 5.66
CA TYR A 93 -15.01 -18.06 5.75
C TYR A 93 -14.65 -19.48 5.29
N GLU A 94 -14.86 -20.49 6.13
CA GLU A 94 -14.91 -21.89 5.65
C GLU A 94 -16.30 -22.27 5.10
N ASP A 95 -16.27 -23.18 4.12
CA ASP A 95 -17.24 -23.53 3.07
C ASP A 95 -18.74 -23.74 3.39
N ILE A 96 -19.45 -24.15 2.33
CA ILE A 96 -20.89 -24.45 2.21
C ILE A 96 -21.46 -25.43 3.26
N ASN A 97 -20.65 -26.10 4.09
CA ASN A 97 -21.08 -27.05 5.11
C ASN A 97 -21.14 -26.48 6.53
N GLY A 98 -20.84 -25.19 6.71
CA GLY A 98 -21.10 -24.51 7.97
C GLY A 98 -19.88 -24.35 8.87
N LYS A 99 -19.08 -23.34 8.52
CA LYS A 99 -18.60 -22.28 9.42
C LYS A 99 -17.59 -22.68 10.51
N SER A 100 -16.31 -22.72 10.14
CA SER A 100 -15.26 -22.15 10.99
C SER A 100 -14.96 -20.72 10.54
N LEU A 101 -14.95 -19.80 11.48
CA LEU A 101 -14.48 -18.42 11.29
C LEU A 101 -13.12 -18.31 11.96
N TYR A 102 -12.07 -17.96 11.23
CA TYR A 102 -10.78 -17.69 11.84
C TYR A 102 -10.00 -16.62 11.09
N PHE A 103 -9.10 -15.98 11.84
CA PHE A 103 -8.12 -15.06 11.30
C PHE A 103 -6.90 -15.85 10.82
N LYS A 104 -6.50 -15.64 9.57
CA LYS A 104 -5.25 -16.15 9.02
C LYS A 104 -4.28 -15.00 8.86
N GLU A 105 -3.13 -15.11 9.52
CA GLU A 105 -1.98 -14.24 9.27
C GLU A 105 -1.51 -14.41 7.81
N THR A 106 -1.67 -13.36 7.02
CA THR A 106 -1.30 -13.33 5.61
C THR A 106 -0.56 -12.03 5.31
N PRO A 107 0.69 -12.06 4.86
CA PRO A 107 1.42 -10.85 4.51
C PRO A 107 0.74 -10.18 3.32
N PHE A 108 0.78 -8.86 3.31
CA PHE A 108 0.41 -8.06 2.14
C PHE A 108 1.43 -8.24 1.04
N ASP A 109 0.98 -8.22 -0.19
CA ASP A 109 1.81 -8.24 -1.39
C ASP A 109 1.87 -6.84 -2.00
N GLY A 110 2.97 -6.53 -2.71
CA GLY A 110 3.24 -5.19 -3.16
C GLY A 110 4.30 -5.07 -4.24
N VAL A 111 4.42 -3.86 -4.78
CA VAL A 111 5.40 -3.46 -5.79
C VAL A 111 6.40 -2.45 -5.21
N LEU A 112 7.67 -2.63 -5.54
CA LEU A 112 8.77 -1.76 -5.14
C LEU A 112 9.60 -1.29 -6.35
N GLY A 113 9.69 0.04 -6.50
CA GLY A 113 10.42 0.73 -7.55
C GLY A 113 9.79 0.61 -8.94
N GLU A 114 10.43 1.25 -9.92
CA GLU A 114 9.94 1.35 -11.31
C GLU A 114 9.87 0.00 -12.05
N LYS A 115 10.58 -1.02 -11.55
CA LYS A 115 10.56 -2.38 -12.12
C LYS A 115 9.56 -3.30 -11.44
N TYR A 116 8.71 -2.77 -10.57
CA TYR A 116 7.67 -3.53 -9.87
C TYR A 116 8.22 -4.78 -9.17
N ALA A 117 9.36 -4.67 -8.46
CA ALA A 117 9.88 -5.81 -7.70
C ALA A 117 8.88 -6.19 -6.59
N ARG A 118 8.58 -7.48 -6.38
CA ARG A 118 7.69 -7.91 -5.30
C ARG A 118 8.27 -7.52 -3.94
N ILE A 119 7.44 -6.86 -3.14
CA ILE A 119 7.66 -6.64 -1.71
C ILE A 119 6.52 -7.33 -0.95
N GLU A 120 6.86 -7.99 0.15
CA GLU A 120 5.88 -8.58 1.05
C GLU A 120 5.97 -7.87 2.41
N MET A 121 4.82 -7.53 3.00
CA MET A 121 4.73 -6.81 4.26
C MET A 121 3.90 -7.62 5.26
N PHE A 122 4.53 -8.04 6.36
CA PHE A 122 3.85 -8.67 7.48
C PHE A 122 3.76 -7.70 8.65
N ILE A 123 2.55 -7.44 9.14
CA ILE A 123 2.29 -6.63 10.33
C ILE A 123 1.73 -7.53 11.43
N ASN A 124 2.37 -7.52 12.59
CA ASN A 124 2.04 -8.37 13.72
C ASN A 124 0.63 -8.05 14.27
N PRO A 125 -0.15 -9.07 14.69
CA PRO A 125 -1.44 -8.85 15.35
C PRO A 125 -1.42 -7.98 16.61
N GLU A 126 -0.27 -7.87 17.28
CA GLU A 126 -0.05 -6.98 18.42
C GLU A 126 0.02 -5.52 17.96
N VAL A 127 -1.11 -4.82 18.08
CA VAL A 127 -1.27 -3.39 17.77
C VAL A 127 -1.45 -2.62 19.07
N GLU A 128 -0.67 -1.56 19.27
CA GLU A 128 -0.74 -0.68 20.43
C GLU A 128 -1.40 0.64 20.04
N ARG A 129 -2.52 1.00 20.67
CA ARG A 129 -3.12 2.34 20.50
C ARG A 129 -2.42 3.32 21.46
N THR A 130 -1.70 4.30 20.91
CA THR A 130 -0.91 5.25 21.72
C THR A 130 -1.66 6.53 22.06
N ASP A 131 -2.63 6.91 21.24
CA ASP A 131 -3.57 8.01 21.51
C ASP A 131 -4.93 7.72 20.85
N SER A 132 -5.81 8.73 20.73
CA SER A 132 -7.14 8.56 20.16
C SER A 132 -7.12 8.09 18.69
N LEU A 133 -6.13 8.47 17.89
CA LEU A 133 -6.09 8.21 16.44
C LEU A 133 -4.77 7.59 15.95
N THR A 134 -3.79 7.38 16.83
CA THR A 134 -2.47 6.84 16.49
C THR A 134 -2.27 5.43 17.03
N PHE A 135 -1.81 4.55 16.15
CA PHE A 135 -1.57 3.14 16.40
C PHE A 135 -0.13 2.78 16.05
N LYS A 136 0.56 2.14 17.00
CA LYS A 136 1.87 1.55 16.81
C LYS A 136 1.77 0.10 16.40
N VAL A 137 2.56 -0.26 15.41
CA VAL A 137 2.65 -1.61 14.87
C VAL A 137 4.10 -2.06 14.81
N LYS A 138 4.30 -3.38 14.77
CA LYS A 138 5.59 -4.01 14.48
C LYS A 138 5.38 -5.00 13.37
N GLY A 139 6.44 -5.26 12.61
CA GLY A 139 6.32 -6.18 11.49
C GLY A 139 7.64 -6.47 10.82
N LYS A 140 7.54 -7.11 9.66
CA LYS A 140 8.67 -7.45 8.81
C LYS A 140 8.35 -7.11 7.36
N SER A 141 9.32 -6.55 6.66
CA SER A 141 9.31 -6.40 5.21
C SER A 141 10.14 -7.52 4.59
N LYS A 142 9.84 -7.88 3.35
CA LYS A 142 10.65 -8.82 2.58
C LYS A 142 10.74 -8.41 1.12
N VAL A 143 11.96 -8.37 0.60
CA VAL A 143 12.25 -8.21 -0.83
C VAL A 143 13.22 -9.31 -1.23
N LYS A 144 12.78 -10.22 -2.08
CA LYS A 144 13.50 -11.45 -2.42
C LYS A 144 13.84 -12.25 -1.15
N LYS A 145 15.13 -12.33 -0.79
CA LYS A 145 15.64 -13.02 0.41
C LYS A 145 15.96 -12.07 1.57
N ASN A 146 15.90 -10.75 1.35
CA ASN A 146 16.17 -9.77 2.39
C ASN A 146 14.91 -9.58 3.23
N VAL A 147 15.01 -9.81 4.53
CA VAL A 147 13.92 -9.61 5.50
C VAL A 147 14.39 -8.59 6.52
N CYS A 148 13.59 -7.56 6.76
CA CYS A 148 13.91 -6.52 7.72
C CYS A 148 12.76 -6.36 8.71
N ASP A 149 13.09 -6.22 9.99
CA ASP A 149 12.16 -5.84 11.04
C ASP A 149 11.84 -4.36 10.93
N PHE A 150 10.60 -3.97 11.25
CA PHE A 150 10.21 -2.57 11.35
C PHE A 150 9.33 -2.29 12.56
N THR A 151 9.37 -1.04 13.00
CA THR A 151 8.34 -0.43 13.84
C THR A 151 7.60 0.62 13.03
N GLY A 152 6.32 0.78 13.27
CA GLY A 152 5.47 1.65 12.47
C GLY A 152 4.46 2.42 13.29
N GLU A 153 4.06 3.58 12.77
CA GLU A 153 2.94 4.37 13.25
C GLU A 153 1.93 4.54 12.12
N ILE A 154 0.66 4.36 12.44
CA ILE A 154 -0.50 4.64 11.59
C ILE A 154 -1.32 5.71 12.31
N HIS A 155 -1.59 6.81 11.65
CA HIS A 155 -2.40 7.90 12.17
C HIS A 155 -3.66 8.04 11.32
N ILE A 156 -4.82 7.90 11.96
CA ILE A 156 -6.13 8.12 11.34
C ILE A 156 -6.33 9.63 11.17
N GLU A 157 -6.56 10.08 9.94
CA GLU A 157 -6.94 11.47 9.66
C GLU A 157 -8.46 11.62 9.64
N HIS A 158 -9.13 10.73 8.91
CA HIS A 158 -10.56 10.82 8.64
C HIS A 158 -11.20 9.44 8.57
N ILE A 159 -12.48 9.38 8.95
CA ILE A 159 -13.36 8.22 8.76
C ILE A 159 -14.62 8.80 8.13
N TYR A 160 -14.78 8.55 6.83
CA TYR A 160 -15.94 9.01 6.09
C TYR A 160 -17.00 7.93 6.05
N ASN A 161 -18.24 8.32 6.31
CA ASN A 161 -19.42 7.61 5.84
C ASN A 161 -19.82 8.23 4.48
N ILE A 162 -20.05 7.41 3.45
CA ILE A 162 -20.37 7.85 2.08
C ILE A 162 -21.58 7.03 1.60
N TRP A 163 -22.67 7.68 1.18
CA TRP A 163 -23.95 6.98 0.92
C TRP A 163 -24.76 7.46 -0.28
N GLU A 164 -24.30 8.47 -1.04
CA GLU A 164 -24.93 8.79 -2.33
C GLU A 164 -23.89 9.33 -3.30
N ARG A 165 -23.96 8.85 -4.55
CA ARG A 165 -23.12 9.32 -5.65
C ARG A 165 -24.01 9.88 -6.75
N ALA A 166 -23.64 11.04 -7.31
CA ALA A 166 -24.44 11.70 -8.34
C ALA A 166 -24.64 10.84 -9.60
N ASP A 167 -23.68 9.97 -9.91
CA ASP A 167 -23.67 9.06 -11.06
C ASP A 167 -24.16 7.64 -10.74
N ASP A 168 -24.25 7.26 -9.47
CA ASP A 168 -24.81 5.98 -9.02
C ASP A 168 -25.62 6.10 -7.71
N PRO A 169 -26.86 6.64 -7.76
CA PRO A 169 -27.68 6.83 -6.56
C PRO A 169 -28.13 5.53 -5.87
N GLY A 170 -27.88 4.36 -6.49
CA GLY A 170 -28.22 3.05 -5.93
C GLY A 170 -27.05 2.36 -5.23
N SER A 171 -25.85 2.97 -5.22
CA SER A 171 -24.68 2.41 -4.57
C SER A 171 -24.89 2.29 -3.06
N PRO A 172 -24.51 1.17 -2.42
CA PRO A 172 -24.65 1.03 -0.97
C PRO A 172 -23.73 1.99 -0.22
N ASP A 173 -24.17 2.39 0.96
CA ASP A 173 -23.37 3.12 1.94
C ASP A 173 -22.10 2.33 2.29
N TYR A 174 -20.98 3.03 2.41
CA TYR A 174 -19.72 2.43 2.87
C TYR A 174 -18.95 3.42 3.73
N TYR A 175 -18.03 2.88 4.53
CA TYR A 175 -17.11 3.68 5.32
C TYR A 175 -15.68 3.48 4.86
N VAL A 176 -14.94 4.58 4.76
CA VAL A 176 -13.52 4.56 4.43
C VAL A 176 -12.75 5.35 5.46
N MET A 177 -11.71 4.71 6.00
CA MET A 177 -10.76 5.31 6.91
C MET A 177 -9.51 5.70 6.13
N VAL A 178 -9.14 6.97 6.24
CA VAL A 178 -7.99 7.59 5.58
C VAL A 178 -6.93 7.87 6.63
N CYS A 179 -5.76 7.30 6.42
CA CYS A 179 -4.65 7.34 7.36
C CYS A 179 -3.36 7.81 6.67
N ASN A 180 -2.43 8.34 7.46
CA ASN A 180 -1.02 8.38 7.10
C ASN A 180 -0.26 7.29 7.84
N TYR A 181 0.83 6.81 7.26
CA TYR A 181 1.71 5.85 7.93
C TYR A 181 3.19 6.20 7.79
N LEU A 182 3.98 5.77 8.77
CA LEU A 182 5.44 5.81 8.75
C LEU A 182 6.00 4.54 9.39
N PHE A 183 6.59 3.66 8.59
CA PHE A 183 7.22 2.43 9.05
C PHE A 183 8.73 2.53 8.88
N LYS A 184 9.49 2.29 9.95
CA LYS A 184 10.95 2.41 9.98
C LYS A 184 11.55 1.02 10.16
N GLU A 185 12.29 0.56 9.15
CA GLU A 185 13.06 -0.67 9.28
C GLU A 185 14.22 -0.46 10.26
N ASP A 186 14.70 -1.54 10.87
CA ASP A 186 15.86 -1.53 11.76
C ASP A 186 17.14 -1.12 10.99
N GLU A 187 17.68 0.06 11.31
CA GLU A 187 18.88 0.63 10.65
C GLU A 187 20.12 -0.29 10.74
N THR A 188 20.14 -1.26 11.65
CA THR A 188 21.25 -2.22 11.79
C THR A 188 21.20 -3.35 10.76
N GLN A 189 20.07 -3.57 10.09
CA GLN A 189 19.90 -4.60 9.07
C GLN A 189 20.34 -4.15 7.68
N TYR A 190 20.63 -5.11 6.80
CA TYR A 190 21.10 -4.80 5.45
C TYR A 190 19.97 -4.27 4.56
N GLY A 191 20.27 -3.23 3.77
CA GLY A 191 19.38 -2.75 2.72
C GLY A 191 18.13 -2.06 3.24
N THR A 192 18.21 -1.43 4.42
CA THR A 192 17.06 -0.83 5.10
C THR A 192 16.77 0.62 4.72
N GLY A 193 15.55 1.01 5.04
CA GLY A 193 14.98 2.32 4.84
C GLY A 193 13.71 2.51 5.67
N PHE A 194 12.89 3.47 5.26
CA PHE A 194 11.59 3.69 5.84
C PHE A 194 10.54 3.81 4.75
N PHE A 195 9.33 3.38 5.09
CA PHE A 195 8.14 3.50 4.27
C PHE A 195 7.28 4.64 4.80
N LYS A 196 6.74 5.48 3.91
CA LYS A 196 5.77 6.52 4.28
C LYS A 196 4.73 6.68 3.20
N GLY A 197 3.53 7.11 3.57
CA GLY A 197 2.49 7.40 2.60
C GLY A 197 1.10 7.43 3.22
N THR A 198 0.11 7.15 2.38
CA THR A 198 -1.31 7.09 2.75
C THR A 198 -1.76 5.65 2.83
N TYR A 199 -2.47 5.32 3.90
CA TYR A 199 -3.15 4.06 4.11
C TYR A 199 -4.65 4.27 4.02
N GLY A 200 -5.32 3.53 3.14
CA GLY A 200 -6.78 3.50 3.04
C GLY A 200 -7.31 2.15 3.45
N VAL A 201 -8.36 2.14 4.28
CA VAL A 201 -9.06 0.92 4.68
C VAL A 201 -10.57 1.11 4.68
N TYR A 202 -11.29 0.18 4.06
CA TYR A 202 -12.74 0.10 4.17
C TYR A 202 -13.14 -0.55 5.50
N CYS A 203 -14.13 0.02 6.16
CA CYS A 203 -14.56 -0.40 7.48
C CYS A 203 -16.08 -0.44 7.62
N HIS A 204 -16.54 -1.10 8.67
CA HIS A 204 -17.93 -1.13 9.11
C HIS A 204 -18.04 -0.51 10.51
N ILE A 205 -19.12 0.24 10.76
CA ILE A 205 -19.41 0.82 12.07
C ILE A 205 -20.47 -0.01 12.78
N ASP A 206 -20.02 -0.82 13.75
CA ASP A 206 -20.90 -1.55 14.66
C ASP A 206 -21.36 -0.63 15.78
N LYS A 207 -22.49 0.05 15.52
CA LYS A 207 -23.11 0.99 16.48
C LYS A 207 -23.58 0.29 17.76
N ALA A 208 -23.94 -0.99 17.70
CA ALA A 208 -24.46 -1.73 18.85
C ALA A 208 -23.35 -2.03 19.86
N ASN A 209 -22.16 -2.39 19.38
CA ASN A 209 -21.01 -2.70 20.24
C ASN A 209 -19.99 -1.56 20.34
N LYS A 210 -20.26 -0.42 19.70
CA LYS A 210 -19.35 0.72 19.59
C LYS A 210 -17.98 0.33 19.05
N LYS A 211 -17.96 -0.37 17.91
CA LYS A 211 -16.73 -0.82 17.25
C LYS A 211 -16.61 -0.29 15.84
N VAL A 212 -15.39 0.07 15.47
CA VAL A 212 -14.98 0.19 14.07
C VAL A 212 -14.36 -1.14 13.69
N CYS A 213 -15.01 -1.85 12.78
CA CYS A 213 -14.66 -3.19 12.35
C CYS A 213 -14.05 -3.14 10.94
N PHE A 214 -13.17 -4.08 10.62
CA PHE A 214 -12.68 -4.21 9.25
C PHE A 214 -13.82 -4.64 8.33
N ASP A 215 -13.97 -3.99 7.17
CA ASP A 215 -14.97 -4.39 6.19
C ASP A 215 -14.46 -5.61 5.42
N ILE A 216 -15.06 -6.75 5.76
CA ILE A 216 -14.79 -8.04 5.15
C ILE A 216 -15.80 -8.38 4.05
N ASP A 217 -16.84 -7.56 3.87
CA ASP A 217 -17.84 -7.82 2.85
C ASP A 217 -17.18 -7.61 1.48
N LEU A 218 -17.06 -8.72 0.77
CA LEU A 218 -16.40 -8.85 -0.52
C LEU A 218 -17.18 -8.16 -1.66
N GLY A 219 -18.31 -7.52 -1.33
CA GLY A 219 -19.07 -6.57 -2.15
C GLY A 219 -19.38 -6.96 -3.61
N GLY A 220 -19.19 -8.21 -4.01
CA GLY A 220 -19.23 -8.65 -5.41
C GLY A 220 -18.29 -7.88 -6.36
N GLY A 221 -17.34 -7.12 -5.82
CA GLY A 221 -16.46 -6.24 -6.59
C GLY A 221 -15.18 -6.97 -6.97
N ASP A 222 -14.85 -6.93 -8.26
CA ASP A 222 -13.60 -7.47 -8.75
C ASP A 222 -12.41 -6.64 -8.20
N GLY A 223 -11.53 -7.24 -7.41
CA GLY A 223 -10.24 -6.63 -7.04
C GLY A 223 -9.79 -6.72 -5.59
N TYR A 224 -10.64 -7.09 -4.62
CA TYR A 224 -10.25 -7.38 -3.22
C TYR A 224 -9.21 -6.39 -2.62
N ASN A 225 -9.48 -5.08 -2.71
CA ASN A 225 -8.53 -4.00 -2.45
C ASN A 225 -8.82 -3.22 -1.14
N ASN A 226 -9.39 -3.91 -0.14
CA ASN A 226 -9.99 -3.32 1.06
C ASN A 226 -8.98 -2.57 1.96
N ARG A 227 -7.69 -2.93 1.91
CA ARG A 227 -6.59 -2.24 2.59
C ARG A 227 -5.47 -1.99 1.61
N ASN A 228 -5.06 -0.73 1.46
CA ASN A 228 -3.97 -0.38 0.54
C ASN A 228 -3.12 0.74 1.10
N TYR A 229 -1.80 0.56 0.99
CA TYR A 229 -0.76 1.49 1.41
C TYR A 229 -0.06 2.00 0.17
N VAL A 230 -0.17 3.30 -0.08
CA VAL A 230 0.40 3.96 -1.26
C VAL A 230 1.39 5.01 -0.79
N GLY A 231 2.65 4.85 -1.19
CA GLY A 231 3.68 5.83 -0.89
C GLY A 231 5.04 5.44 -1.40
N THR A 232 6.07 5.68 -0.58
CA THR A 232 7.47 5.47 -0.96
C THR A 232 8.23 4.65 0.07
N TRP A 233 9.30 4.02 -0.39
CA TRP A 233 10.38 3.52 0.45
C TRP A 233 11.63 4.37 0.19
N GLN A 234 12.30 4.82 1.24
CA GLN A 234 13.55 5.58 1.14
C GLN A 234 14.68 4.92 1.93
N SER A 235 15.80 4.64 1.26
CA SER A 235 16.97 4.02 1.89
C SER A 235 17.59 4.93 2.96
N TYR A 236 17.94 4.36 4.12
CA TYR A 236 18.72 5.10 5.11
C TYR A 236 20.13 5.42 4.60
N LYS A 237 20.78 4.46 3.93
CA LYS A 237 22.17 4.56 3.51
C LYS A 237 22.34 5.46 2.29
N THR A 238 21.58 5.22 1.22
CA THR A 238 21.77 5.92 -0.06
C THR A 238 20.85 7.12 -0.25
N LYS A 239 19.83 7.25 0.60
CA LYS A 239 18.73 8.24 0.46
C LYS A 239 17.91 8.09 -0.83
N ALA A 240 18.18 7.06 -1.63
CA ALA A 240 17.40 6.75 -2.82
C ALA A 240 15.96 6.41 -2.43
N GLU A 241 15.02 6.97 -3.18
CA GLU A 241 13.58 6.77 -2.99
C GLU A 241 13.02 5.88 -4.10
N LYS A 242 12.01 5.09 -3.75
CA LYS A 242 11.32 4.17 -4.66
C LYS A 242 9.82 4.22 -4.41
N LYS A 243 9.04 4.10 -5.48
CA LYS A 243 7.61 3.78 -5.40
C LYS A 243 7.44 2.53 -4.53
N CYS A 244 6.55 2.57 -3.55
CA CYS A 244 6.24 1.41 -2.73
C CYS A 244 4.74 1.37 -2.47
N ILE A 245 4.07 0.38 -3.06
CA ILE A 245 2.63 0.20 -2.95
C ILE A 245 2.37 -1.25 -2.56
N TRP A 246 1.59 -1.48 -1.52
CA TRP A 246 1.29 -2.81 -1.01
C TRP A 246 -0.08 -2.81 -0.34
N GLY A 247 -0.73 -3.97 -0.28
CA GLY A 247 -2.09 -4.06 0.24
C GLY A 247 -2.75 -5.40 -0.04
N ASP A 248 -4.07 -5.39 0.07
CA ASP A 248 -4.90 -6.53 -0.29
C ASP A 248 -5.03 -6.61 -1.83
N TYR A 249 -4.65 -7.78 -2.34
CA TYR A 249 -4.88 -8.28 -3.70
C TYR A 249 -4.55 -7.31 -4.86
N ARG A 250 -5.50 -6.45 -5.30
CA ARG A 250 -5.30 -5.52 -6.42
C ARG A 250 -4.77 -4.18 -5.91
N LEU A 251 -3.67 -3.75 -6.51
CA LEU A 251 -2.91 -2.57 -6.06
C LEU A 251 -3.17 -1.35 -6.96
N PRO A 252 -3.36 -0.16 -6.38
CA PRO A 252 -3.55 1.07 -7.18
C PRO A 252 -2.22 1.56 -7.77
N TYR A 253 -2.29 2.42 -8.78
CA TYR A 253 -1.15 3.09 -9.42
C TYR A 253 -0.07 2.12 -9.97
N THR A 254 -0.51 0.94 -10.41
CA THR A 254 0.35 -0.10 -10.99
C THR A 254 0.48 -0.01 -12.51
N PHE A 255 -0.36 0.76 -13.21
CA PHE A 255 -0.29 0.99 -14.66
C PHE A 255 -0.30 -0.32 -15.47
N ASP A 256 0.56 -0.46 -16.48
CA ASP A 256 0.64 -1.64 -17.34
C ASP A 256 1.17 -2.90 -16.64
N PHE A 257 1.50 -2.81 -15.35
CA PHE A 257 1.84 -3.97 -14.52
C PHE A 257 0.65 -4.89 -14.30
N ASP A 258 -0.54 -4.32 -14.09
CA ASP A 258 -1.78 -5.09 -13.91
C ASP A 258 -2.62 -5.02 -15.19
N ILE A 259 -2.79 -6.18 -15.83
CA ILE A 259 -3.59 -6.35 -17.06
C ILE A 259 -4.88 -7.15 -16.81
N GLY A 260 -5.28 -7.27 -15.54
CA GLY A 260 -6.51 -7.93 -15.14
C GLY A 260 -7.76 -7.12 -15.45
N ASP A 261 -8.80 -7.77 -15.97
CA ASP A 261 -10.13 -7.15 -16.17
C ASP A 261 -11.00 -7.22 -14.89
N GLY A 262 -10.67 -8.14 -13.98
CA GLY A 262 -11.28 -8.22 -12.66
C GLY A 262 -10.23 -8.44 -11.57
N GLU A 263 -9.67 -9.65 -11.55
CA GLU A 263 -8.58 -10.03 -10.66
C GLU A 263 -7.21 -9.49 -11.13
N MET A 264 -6.30 -9.15 -10.21
CA MET A 264 -4.97 -8.66 -10.57
C MET A 264 -4.21 -9.72 -11.38
N ARG A 265 -3.71 -9.32 -12.56
CA ARG A 265 -2.93 -10.20 -13.42
C ARG A 265 -1.64 -9.51 -13.81
N VAL A 266 -0.51 -10.04 -13.33
CA VAL A 266 0.81 -9.48 -13.64
C VAL A 266 1.07 -9.62 -15.14
N ASN A 267 1.37 -8.48 -15.77
CA ASN A 267 1.77 -8.45 -17.17
C ASN A 267 3.08 -9.25 -17.35
N PRO A 268 3.14 -10.23 -18.27
CA PRO A 268 4.33 -11.05 -18.50
C PRO A 268 5.62 -10.27 -18.73
N LYS A 269 5.53 -9.01 -19.18
CA LYS A 269 6.67 -8.07 -19.30
C LYS A 269 7.42 -7.87 -17.97
N TYR A 270 6.73 -7.97 -16.84
CA TYR A 270 7.27 -7.77 -15.49
C TYR A 270 7.35 -9.06 -14.66
N ASN A 271 7.12 -10.22 -15.28
CA ASN A 271 7.21 -11.48 -14.57
C ASN A 271 8.59 -11.66 -13.93
N SER A 272 8.57 -12.21 -12.72
CA SER A 272 9.74 -12.65 -12.00
C SER A 272 9.39 -13.93 -11.24
N PRO A 273 10.38 -14.72 -10.81
CA PRO A 273 10.10 -15.91 -9.99
C PRO A 273 9.23 -15.58 -8.77
N GLU A 274 9.39 -14.39 -8.17
CA GLU A 274 8.58 -13.94 -7.04
C GLU A 274 7.12 -13.66 -7.40
N TRP A 275 6.84 -13.10 -8.59
CA TRP A 275 5.47 -12.87 -9.07
C TRP A 275 4.80 -14.14 -9.63
N GLU A 276 5.59 -15.04 -10.23
CA GLU A 276 5.12 -16.38 -10.63
C GLU A 276 4.73 -17.19 -9.39
N GLN A 277 5.55 -17.15 -8.34
CA GLN A 277 5.23 -17.75 -7.05
C GLN A 277 3.94 -17.15 -6.47
N TRP A 278 3.78 -15.82 -6.47
CA TRP A 278 2.56 -15.16 -5.99
C TRP A 278 1.32 -15.67 -6.73
N GLN A 279 1.37 -15.71 -8.06
CA GLN A 279 0.26 -16.22 -8.87
C GLN A 279 -0.06 -17.68 -8.52
N SER A 280 0.96 -18.53 -8.36
CA SER A 280 0.74 -19.93 -7.96
C SER A 280 0.16 -20.07 -6.54
N GLU A 281 0.57 -19.23 -5.59
CA GLU A 281 0.06 -19.23 -4.21
C GLU A 281 -1.44 -18.87 -4.16
N SER A 282 -1.92 -18.00 -5.07
CA SER A 282 -3.34 -17.69 -5.19
C SER A 282 -4.18 -18.88 -5.63
N PHE A 283 -3.62 -19.82 -6.40
CA PHE A 283 -4.30 -21.05 -6.82
C PHE A 283 -4.06 -22.23 -5.87
N ASN A 284 -3.01 -22.20 -5.05
CA ASN A 284 -2.65 -23.26 -4.10
C ASN A 284 -2.18 -22.67 -2.74
N PRO A 285 -3.11 -22.29 -1.85
CA PRO A 285 -2.79 -21.53 -0.64
C PRO A 285 -2.10 -22.32 0.47
N ASP A 286 -1.99 -23.65 0.34
CA ASP A 286 -1.37 -24.55 1.33
C ASP A 286 0.17 -24.43 1.36
N GLU A 287 0.77 -23.75 0.39
CA GLU A 287 2.23 -23.62 0.25
C GLU A 287 2.84 -22.34 0.85
N LYS A 288 2.04 -21.40 1.38
CA LYS A 288 2.59 -20.13 1.91
C LYS A 288 3.45 -20.37 3.16
N VAL A 289 4.77 -20.42 2.96
CA VAL A 289 5.77 -20.45 4.03
C VAL A 289 5.67 -19.17 4.86
N ARG A 290 5.45 -19.31 6.18
CA ARG A 290 5.47 -18.20 7.15
C ARG A 290 6.88 -17.65 7.35
N TRP A 291 7.38 -16.92 6.35
CA TRP A 291 8.74 -16.39 6.35
C TRP A 291 8.98 -15.38 7.49
N TRP A 292 7.92 -14.76 8.00
CA TRP A 292 7.98 -13.84 9.13
C TRP A 292 8.33 -14.54 10.45
N GLU A 293 7.97 -15.82 10.61
CA GLU A 293 8.28 -16.60 11.83
C GLU A 293 9.74 -17.08 11.86
N ASN A 294 10.31 -17.43 10.70
CA ASN A 294 11.60 -18.13 10.59
C ASN A 294 12.84 -17.22 10.69
N SER A 295 12.67 -15.90 10.69
CA SER A 295 13.78 -14.94 10.72
C SER A 295 14.39 -14.72 12.12
N GLN A 296 13.81 -15.30 13.18
CA GLN A 296 14.35 -15.27 14.55
C GLN A 296 15.56 -16.21 14.79
N LYS A 297 15.99 -17.00 13.79
CA LYS A 297 17.14 -17.93 13.90
C LYS A 297 18.35 -17.52 13.05
N GLY A 298 18.68 -16.23 13.01
CA GLY A 298 19.93 -15.72 12.45
C GLY A 298 21.12 -15.83 13.42
N GLY A 299 21.42 -17.04 13.91
CA GLY A 299 22.45 -17.23 14.95
C GLY A 299 22.99 -18.65 15.06
N LYS A 300 23.50 -19.20 13.94
CA LYS A 300 24.61 -20.17 13.85
C LYS A 300 24.53 -20.87 12.50
N TRP A 301 25.48 -20.54 11.61
CA TRP A 301 25.89 -21.47 10.57
C TRP A 301 26.31 -22.79 11.22
N LYS A 302 25.55 -23.86 10.99
CA LYS A 302 26.07 -25.22 11.11
C LYS A 302 26.42 -25.70 9.71
N SER A 303 27.72 -25.74 9.42
CA SER A 303 28.28 -26.55 8.35
C SER A 303 27.97 -28.02 8.65
N ASN A 304 27.07 -28.63 7.89
CA ASN A 304 26.99 -30.09 7.84
C ASN A 304 27.43 -30.54 6.45
N GLY A 305 28.61 -31.14 6.42
CA GLY A 305 29.23 -31.73 5.26
C GLY A 305 28.36 -32.85 4.67
N ARG A 306 28.24 -32.82 3.34
CA ARG A 306 27.86 -33.99 2.55
C ARG A 306 29.01 -34.99 2.61
N ARG A 307 28.86 -36.06 3.40
CA ARG A 307 29.48 -37.35 3.05
C ARG A 307 28.50 -38.05 2.11
N ASN A 308 28.77 -37.97 0.82
CA ASN A 308 28.16 -38.86 -0.16
C ASN A 308 28.78 -40.24 0.04
N ASN A 309 28.02 -41.18 0.61
CA ASN A 309 28.25 -42.61 0.39
C ASN A 309 27.31 -43.03 -0.73
N ILE A 310 27.78 -42.94 -1.97
CA ILE A 310 27.22 -43.71 -3.08
C ILE A 310 28.08 -44.97 -3.16
N LYS A 311 27.47 -46.11 -2.85
CA LYS A 311 28.02 -47.42 -3.18
C LYS A 311 27.70 -47.66 -4.65
N ASP A 312 28.70 -47.55 -5.50
CA ASP A 312 28.65 -48.12 -6.84
C ASP A 312 28.87 -49.62 -6.71
N ASN A 313 27.80 -50.38 -6.97
CA ASN A 313 27.87 -51.79 -7.31
C ASN A 313 27.86 -51.88 -8.84
N GLU A 314 29.04 -52.04 -9.44
CA GLU A 314 29.18 -52.69 -10.75
C GLU A 314 30.23 -53.79 -10.61
N THR A 315 29.73 -55.01 -10.50
CA THR A 315 30.39 -56.22 -10.96
C THR A 315 30.30 -56.26 -12.48
N ASP A 316 31.41 -56.44 -13.17
CA ASP A 316 31.61 -57.66 -13.97
C ASP A 316 33.04 -57.77 -14.53
N GLN A 317 33.42 -59.03 -14.76
CA GLN A 317 34.59 -59.50 -15.48
C GLN A 317 34.54 -59.15 -16.97
#